data_AF-A0A3D5E030-F1
#
_entry.id   AF-A0A3D5E030-F1
#
_cell.length_a   1.000
_cell.length_b   1.000
_cell.length_c   1.000
_cell.angle_alpha   90.00
_cell.angle_beta   90.00
_cell.angle_gamma   90.00
#
_symmetry.space_group_name_H-M   'P 1'
#
loop_
_entity.id
_entity.type
_entity.pdbx_description
1 polymer ?
#
loop_
_entity_poly.entity_id
_entity_poly.type
_entity_poly.pdbx_seq_one_letter_code
_entity_poly.pdbx_strand_id
1 'polypeptide(L)'
;AQAASAAHHHTRTARLSPQIIVGPVAGHVASQPPSGSFCLQNYGIACYQPADIQNQYNFGPLYANGDNGAGQTIVIFDSFGSPTIRQDLATFDQAFGLPAPPSFKIYMPEGAVTYNYTNAASPADFHNKNIGTEVSWAYETTLDVDWAHAMAPGAGIDLVVTPNSETQGVQGIPSMQNAQAFALSHHLGTIWSDSWATTEQAFSTKASIQQLDTFYASAAAHGVSAFFATGDSGVANTDLQGRLFPYATVTYPSSSPNVIAVGGTQVTTPTASISSYQPESVWNDGYGAGGGGYSTVFTEPADQSAAGISDPSGMRGTPDVSMNAAVLSAVLVYESFDPVYGAGWLPIAGTSEAAPLWAGTDAVMNQADGSLGFIAPRLYQIYENPSLYAKAFNDITVGDNSFAGITGYSAGPGWDAATGLGTPNAAGLAAALTHTTP
;
A
#
# COMPACT_ATOMS: atom_id res chain seq x y z
N ALA A 1 -1.07 28.43 -36.59
CA ALA A 1 -2.06 27.35 -36.75
C ALA A 1 -1.61 26.20 -35.87
N GLN A 2 -2.34 25.97 -34.77
CA GLN A 2 -2.09 24.91 -33.81
C GLN A 2 -2.38 23.56 -34.47
N ALA A 3 -1.44 22.61 -34.36
CA ALA A 3 -1.70 21.21 -34.67
C ALA A 3 -1.99 20.49 -33.34
N ALA A 4 -3.25 20.12 -33.17
CA ALA A 4 -3.72 19.31 -32.05
C ALA A 4 -3.10 17.91 -32.13
N SER A 5 -2.48 17.47 -31.03
CA SER A 5 -2.10 16.07 -30.84
C SER A 5 -3.35 15.26 -30.52
N ALA A 6 -3.65 14.27 -31.36
CA ALA A 6 -4.77 13.36 -31.16
C ALA A 6 -4.42 12.38 -30.03
N ALA A 7 -5.20 12.43 -28.94
CA ALA A 7 -5.16 11.41 -27.89
C ALA A 7 -5.59 10.07 -28.48
N HIS A 8 -4.69 9.08 -28.46
CA HIS A 8 -5.05 7.69 -28.72
C HIS A 8 -5.74 7.12 -27.48
N HIS A 9 -7.08 7.04 -27.55
CA HIS A 9 -7.88 6.22 -26.65
C HIS A 9 -7.60 4.73 -26.94
N HIS A 10 -6.66 4.14 -26.20
CA HIS A 10 -6.61 2.70 -26.04
C HIS A 10 -7.65 2.30 -24.99
N THR A 11 -8.61 1.46 -25.37
CA THR A 11 -9.51 0.76 -24.45
C THR A 11 -8.68 -0.24 -23.63
N ARG A 12 -8.25 0.18 -22.43
CA ARG A 12 -7.42 -0.60 -21.51
C ARG A 12 -8.27 -1.64 -20.77
N THR A 13 -7.87 -2.91 -20.80
CA THR A 13 -8.40 -3.93 -19.88
C THR A 13 -7.55 -3.90 -18.62
N ALA A 14 -8.06 -3.35 -17.53
CA ALA A 14 -7.44 -3.48 -16.21
C ALA A 14 -7.55 -4.95 -15.74
N ARG A 15 -6.53 -5.45 -15.04
CA ARG A 15 -6.56 -6.73 -14.33
C ARG A 15 -5.93 -6.46 -12.97
N LEU A 16 -6.64 -6.78 -11.90
CA LEU A 16 -6.22 -6.51 -10.52
C LEU A 16 -5.44 -7.73 -9.99
N SER A 17 -4.22 -7.90 -10.52
CA SER A 17 -3.08 -8.46 -9.76
C SER A 17 -2.37 -7.27 -9.08
N PRO A 18 -1.42 -7.43 -8.13
CA PRO A 18 -0.59 -6.31 -7.68
C PRO A 18 -0.18 -5.48 -8.90
N GLN A 19 -0.72 -4.25 -8.99
CA GLN A 19 -0.50 -3.38 -10.13
C GLN A 19 0.72 -2.56 -9.80
N ILE A 20 1.86 -3.25 -9.72
CA ILE A 20 3.14 -2.58 -9.59
C ILE A 20 3.32 -1.68 -10.81
N ILE A 21 3.32 -0.37 -10.57
CA ILE A 21 3.63 0.55 -11.64
C ILE A 21 5.12 0.84 -11.58
N VAL A 22 5.87 -0.02 -12.28
CA VAL A 22 7.28 0.26 -12.59
C VAL A 22 7.33 1.45 -13.55
N GLY A 23 8.01 2.52 -13.15
CA GLY A 23 8.05 3.78 -13.90
C GLY A 23 8.63 3.62 -15.32
N PRO A 24 8.27 4.50 -16.28
CA PRO A 24 8.47 4.31 -17.72
C PRO A 24 9.92 4.26 -18.22
N VAL A 25 10.90 4.70 -17.42
CA VAL A 25 12.13 5.25 -17.99
C VAL A 25 13.41 4.72 -17.34
N ALA A 26 13.33 3.92 -16.28
CA ALA A 26 14.51 3.32 -15.70
C ALA A 26 14.88 2.01 -16.40
N GLY A 27 15.66 2.11 -17.49
CA GLY A 27 16.63 1.06 -17.75
C GLY A 27 17.43 0.84 -16.46
N HIS A 28 17.62 -0.42 -16.05
CA HIS A 28 18.20 -0.76 -14.75
C HIS A 28 19.50 0.03 -14.55
N VAL A 29 19.49 0.96 -13.58
CA VAL A 29 20.65 1.81 -13.32
C VAL A 29 21.57 1.05 -12.37
N ALA A 30 22.82 0.86 -12.82
CA ALA A 30 23.79 -0.01 -12.18
C ALA A 30 24.34 0.53 -10.84
N SER A 31 24.57 -0.41 -9.91
CA SER A 31 25.30 -0.36 -8.62
C SER A 31 24.87 0.65 -7.55
N GLN A 32 24.28 1.80 -7.89
CA GLN A 32 23.91 2.85 -6.95
C GLN A 32 22.51 3.40 -7.26
N PRO A 33 21.74 3.80 -6.25
CA PRO A 33 20.42 4.38 -6.48
C PRO A 33 20.53 5.67 -7.30
N PRO A 34 19.64 5.90 -8.28
CA PRO A 34 19.62 7.15 -9.01
C PRO A 34 19.33 8.32 -8.06
N SER A 35 20.01 9.45 -8.24
CA SER A 35 19.65 10.65 -7.48
C SER A 35 18.28 11.17 -7.92
N GLY A 36 17.54 11.81 -7.02
CA GLY A 36 16.26 12.41 -7.40
C GLY A 36 16.38 13.44 -8.52
N SER A 37 17.50 14.17 -8.60
CA SER A 37 17.80 15.06 -9.73
C SER A 37 17.95 14.33 -11.07
N PHE A 38 18.58 13.14 -11.05
CA PHE A 38 18.69 12.29 -12.22
C PHE A 38 17.32 11.77 -12.66
N CYS A 39 16.48 11.33 -11.71
CA CYS A 39 15.12 10.90 -12.03
C CYS A 39 14.26 12.01 -12.62
N LEU A 40 14.26 13.21 -12.04
CA LEU A 40 13.52 14.33 -12.60
C LEU A 40 14.00 14.70 -14.01
N GLN A 41 15.32 14.71 -14.24
CA GLN A 41 15.89 15.08 -15.53
C GLN A 41 15.64 14.05 -16.63
N ASN A 42 15.78 12.77 -16.31
CA ASN A 42 15.75 11.69 -17.30
C ASN A 42 14.37 11.05 -17.43
N TYR A 43 13.62 10.98 -16.32
CA TYR A 43 12.37 10.23 -16.23
C TYR A 43 11.14 11.13 -16.07
N GLY A 44 11.34 12.38 -15.64
CA GLY A 44 10.25 13.32 -15.38
C GLY A 44 9.39 12.97 -14.16
N ILE A 45 9.88 12.05 -13.31
CA ILE A 45 9.25 11.62 -12.06
C ILE A 45 10.23 11.79 -10.89
N ALA A 46 9.72 11.91 -9.67
CA ALA A 46 10.55 11.75 -8.50
C ALA A 46 10.86 10.25 -8.26
N CYS A 47 11.97 10.00 -7.59
CA CYS A 47 12.41 8.69 -7.13
C CYS A 47 12.81 8.88 -5.67
N TYR A 48 11.83 8.88 -4.77
CA TYR A 48 12.05 9.17 -3.37
C TYR A 48 12.79 8.01 -2.68
N GLN A 49 13.74 8.40 -1.83
CA GLN A 49 14.48 7.50 -0.98
C GLN A 49 13.88 7.47 0.43
N PRO A 50 14.27 6.53 1.32
CA PRO A 50 13.73 6.43 2.67
C PRO A 50 13.66 7.76 3.43
N ALA A 51 14.74 8.53 3.43
CA ALA A 51 14.79 9.84 4.10
C ALA A 51 13.75 10.85 3.57
N ASP A 52 13.44 10.81 2.27
CA ASP A 52 12.45 11.71 1.67
C ASP A 52 11.05 11.41 2.21
N ILE A 53 10.64 10.14 2.24
CA ILE A 53 9.33 9.72 2.72
C ILE A 53 9.21 9.87 4.25
N GLN A 54 10.27 9.55 5.00
CA GLN A 54 10.34 9.77 6.45
C GLN A 54 10.18 11.26 6.80
N ASN A 55 10.76 12.16 6.00
CA ASN A 55 10.61 13.61 6.15
C ASN A 55 9.23 14.11 5.70
N GLN A 56 8.68 13.53 4.63
CA GLN A 56 7.33 13.84 4.16
C GLN A 56 6.32 13.63 5.28
N TYR A 57 6.43 12.52 6.02
CA TYR A 57 5.48 12.13 7.07
C TYR A 57 5.97 12.43 8.50
N ASN A 58 6.99 13.28 8.65
CA ASN A 58 7.46 13.81 9.94
C ASN A 58 7.86 12.74 11.00
N PHE A 59 8.64 11.74 10.58
CA PHE A 59 9.18 10.70 11.48
C PHE A 59 10.40 11.15 12.29
N GLY A 60 11.12 12.18 11.83
CA GLY A 60 12.38 12.63 12.43
C GLY A 60 12.35 12.79 13.97
N PRO A 61 11.33 13.45 14.56
CA PRO A 61 11.21 13.56 16.02
C PRO A 61 11.09 12.22 16.75
N LEU A 62 10.41 11.23 16.17
CA LEU A 62 10.24 9.89 16.75
C LEU A 62 11.55 9.12 16.71
N TYR A 63 12.24 9.12 15.56
CA TYR A 63 13.56 8.49 15.45
C TYR A 63 14.60 9.12 16.39
N ALA A 64 14.55 10.44 16.58
CA ALA A 64 15.42 11.13 17.53
C ALA A 64 15.18 10.71 18.99
N ASN A 65 13.96 10.26 19.32
CA ASN A 65 13.60 9.70 20.62
C ASN A 65 13.93 8.20 20.73
N GLY A 66 14.39 7.57 19.65
CA GLY A 66 14.66 6.13 19.57
C GLY A 66 13.45 5.29 19.17
N ASP A 67 12.33 5.92 18.81
CA ASP A 67 11.12 5.24 18.35
C ASP A 67 11.26 4.95 16.85
N ASN A 68 11.76 3.77 16.51
CA ASN A 68 12.06 3.31 15.16
C ASN A 68 11.46 1.92 14.83
N GLY A 69 10.47 1.47 15.62
CA GLY A 69 9.84 0.16 15.52
C GLY A 69 10.50 -0.95 16.36
N ALA A 70 11.50 -0.62 17.16
CA ALA A 70 12.18 -1.59 18.02
C ALA A 70 11.22 -2.35 18.93
N GLY A 71 11.35 -3.68 18.94
CA GLY A 71 10.49 -4.58 19.72
C GLY A 71 9.19 -4.98 19.01
N GLN A 72 8.89 -4.41 17.84
CA GLN A 72 7.77 -4.83 17.00
C GLN A 72 8.21 -5.84 15.94
N THR A 73 7.25 -6.51 15.33
CA THR A 73 7.44 -7.33 14.12
C THR A 73 6.32 -7.02 13.13
N ILE A 74 6.71 -6.62 11.92
CA ILE A 74 5.81 -6.42 10.79
C ILE A 74 5.72 -7.75 10.05
N VAL A 75 4.49 -8.22 9.84
CA VAL A 75 4.20 -9.45 9.09
C VAL A 75 3.71 -9.06 7.70
N ILE A 76 4.38 -9.56 6.66
CA ILE A 76 4.06 -9.22 5.26
C ILE A 76 3.54 -10.48 4.58
N PHE A 77 2.43 -10.38 3.84
CA PHE A 77 1.80 -11.51 3.15
C PHE A 77 1.84 -11.36 1.64
N ASP A 78 2.58 -12.25 0.98
CA ASP A 78 2.79 -12.19 -0.47
C ASP A 78 2.58 -13.52 -1.17
N SER A 79 2.16 -13.45 -2.44
CA SER A 79 2.22 -14.65 -3.28
C SER A 79 3.65 -14.85 -3.72
N PHE A 80 4.16 -16.06 -3.72
CA PHE A 80 5.50 -16.47 -4.18
C PHE A 80 6.70 -15.83 -3.45
N GLY A 81 6.61 -14.62 -2.90
CA GLY A 81 7.75 -13.89 -2.38
C GLY A 81 8.74 -13.47 -3.47
N SER A 82 9.93 -13.05 -3.05
CA SER A 82 11.08 -12.78 -3.91
C SER A 82 12.25 -13.72 -3.59
N PRO A 83 12.90 -14.35 -4.61
CA PRO A 83 13.95 -15.34 -4.41
C PRO A 83 15.27 -14.73 -3.93
N THR A 84 15.46 -13.42 -4.18
CA THR A 84 16.68 -12.67 -3.83
C THR A 84 16.45 -11.65 -2.72
N ILE A 85 15.25 -11.63 -2.12
CA ILE A 85 14.81 -10.60 -1.18
C ILE A 85 15.80 -10.27 -0.05
N ARG A 86 16.52 -11.27 0.46
CA ARG A 86 17.53 -11.06 1.51
C ARG A 86 18.73 -10.25 1.03
N GLN A 87 19.18 -10.52 -0.19
CA GLN A 87 20.30 -9.79 -0.80
C GLN A 87 19.85 -8.41 -1.27
N ASP A 88 18.61 -8.31 -1.77
CA ASP A 88 18.03 -7.08 -2.26
C ASP A 88 17.85 -6.08 -1.10
N LEU A 89 17.22 -6.51 0.00
CA LEU A 89 17.08 -5.71 1.22
C LEU A 89 18.44 -5.27 1.78
N ALA A 90 19.43 -6.18 1.83
CA ALA A 90 20.77 -5.82 2.29
C ALA A 90 21.46 -4.76 1.41
N THR A 91 21.16 -4.77 0.10
CA THR A 91 21.67 -3.77 -0.86
C THR A 91 20.95 -2.45 -0.69
N PHE A 92 19.63 -2.49 -0.49
CA PHE A 92 18.79 -1.33 -0.16
C PHE A 92 19.28 -0.64 1.13
N ASP A 93 19.46 -1.42 2.19
CA ASP A 93 19.95 -0.97 3.50
C ASP A 93 21.31 -0.29 3.38
N GLN A 94 22.24 -0.93 2.68
CA GLN A 94 23.58 -0.37 2.48
C GLN A 94 23.54 0.95 1.72
N ALA A 95 22.70 1.05 0.69
CA ALA A 95 22.63 2.24 -0.16
C ALA A 95 22.02 3.45 0.56
N PHE A 96 21.06 3.22 1.46
CA PHE A 96 20.37 4.29 2.19
C PHE A 96 20.81 4.44 3.65
N GLY A 97 21.78 3.66 4.10
CA GLY A 97 22.34 3.75 5.45
C GLY A 97 21.38 3.26 6.53
N LEU A 98 20.48 2.33 6.21
CA LEU A 98 19.59 1.68 7.17
C LEU A 98 20.33 0.52 7.86
N PRO A 99 20.06 0.23 9.14
CA PRO A 99 20.50 -1.00 9.75
C PRO A 99 19.75 -2.19 9.15
N ALA A 100 20.39 -3.36 9.09
CA ALA A 100 19.65 -4.59 8.81
C ALA A 100 18.56 -4.81 9.88
N PRO A 101 17.38 -5.35 9.52
CA PRO A 101 16.34 -5.62 10.50
C PRO A 101 16.87 -6.59 11.58
N PRO A 102 16.48 -6.42 12.86
CA PRO A 102 16.94 -7.30 13.95
C PRO A 102 16.55 -8.76 13.75
N SER A 103 15.51 -9.03 12.95
CA SER A 103 15.12 -10.37 12.50
C SER A 103 14.50 -10.25 11.11
N PHE A 104 14.86 -11.14 10.19
CA PHE A 104 14.16 -11.29 8.91
C PHE A 104 13.91 -12.77 8.62
N LYS A 105 12.67 -13.22 8.78
CA LYS A 105 12.27 -14.62 8.57
C LYS A 105 11.31 -14.73 7.40
N ILE A 106 11.39 -15.86 6.71
CA ILE A 106 10.52 -16.19 5.58
C ILE A 106 9.81 -17.50 5.93
N TYR A 107 8.48 -17.50 5.87
CA TYR A 107 7.63 -18.64 6.16
C TYR A 107 6.84 -19.06 4.92
N MET A 108 6.62 -20.35 4.77
CA MET A 108 5.91 -20.95 3.63
C MET A 108 4.88 -21.96 4.14
N PRO A 109 3.85 -21.53 4.90
CA PRO A 109 2.93 -22.43 5.58
C PRO A 109 2.08 -23.26 4.60
N GLU A 110 1.80 -22.72 3.42
CA GLU A 110 1.03 -23.37 2.35
C GLU A 110 1.89 -24.24 1.42
N GLY A 111 3.18 -24.42 1.76
CA GLY A 111 4.12 -25.25 1.01
C GLY A 111 5.18 -24.43 0.25
N ALA A 112 6.20 -25.13 -0.23
CA ALA A 112 7.36 -24.50 -0.85
C ALA A 112 6.98 -23.76 -2.14
N VAL A 113 7.47 -22.53 -2.28
CA VAL A 113 7.37 -21.77 -3.52
C VAL A 113 8.34 -22.36 -4.56
N THR A 114 7.83 -22.58 -5.77
CA THR A 114 8.68 -22.91 -6.92
C THR A 114 8.68 -21.74 -7.88
N TYR A 115 9.85 -21.15 -8.08
CA TYR A 115 10.01 -20.03 -9.01
C TYR A 115 10.24 -20.53 -10.43
N ASN A 116 9.38 -20.15 -11.38
CA ASN A 116 9.55 -20.48 -12.78
C ASN A 116 9.90 -19.26 -13.65
N TYR A 117 11.17 -18.87 -13.61
CA TYR A 117 11.70 -17.76 -14.40
C TYR A 117 12.09 -18.12 -15.84
N THR A 118 11.93 -19.39 -16.25
CA THR A 118 12.54 -19.91 -17.48
C THR A 118 11.86 -19.47 -18.78
N ASN A 119 10.69 -18.82 -18.73
CA ASN A 119 9.96 -18.34 -19.92
C ASN A 119 9.22 -17.00 -19.71
N ALA A 120 9.62 -16.20 -18.72
CA ALA A 120 8.98 -14.88 -18.50
C ALA A 120 9.39 -13.90 -19.61
N ALA A 121 8.42 -13.38 -20.35
CA ALA A 121 8.67 -12.41 -21.40
C ALA A 121 8.70 -11.00 -20.81
N SER A 122 9.88 -10.47 -20.50
CA SER A 122 10.06 -9.06 -20.18
C SER A 122 10.71 -8.33 -21.39
N PRO A 123 10.49 -7.04 -21.63
CA PRO A 123 9.37 -6.17 -21.27
C PRO A 123 8.69 -5.51 -22.49
N ALA A 124 7.51 -4.89 -22.29
CA ALA A 124 7.12 -3.66 -23.01
C ALA A 124 5.77 -3.15 -22.46
N ASP A 125 5.75 -1.96 -21.85
CA ASP A 125 4.60 -1.20 -21.34
C ASP A 125 4.08 -1.53 -19.93
N PHE A 126 3.71 -0.44 -19.24
CA PHE A 126 3.20 -0.22 -17.88
C PHE A 126 2.07 -1.11 -17.36
N HIS A 127 1.61 -2.06 -18.16
CA HIS A 127 0.57 -3.01 -17.81
C HIS A 127 0.78 -4.35 -18.54
N ASN A 128 2.04 -4.67 -18.88
CA ASN A 128 2.31 -5.82 -19.73
C ASN A 128 2.07 -7.13 -18.99
N LYS A 129 1.03 -7.82 -19.45
CA LYS A 129 0.61 -9.20 -19.20
C LYS A 129 1.69 -10.29 -19.33
N ASN A 130 2.96 -9.94 -19.57
CA ASN A 130 4.02 -10.89 -19.92
C ASN A 130 5.13 -11.02 -18.87
N ILE A 131 5.09 -10.25 -17.77
CA ILE A 131 5.86 -10.61 -16.59
C ILE A 131 5.26 -11.92 -16.06
N GLY A 132 6.06 -12.99 -15.97
CA GLY A 132 5.61 -14.23 -15.33
C GLY A 132 5.06 -13.88 -13.95
N THR A 133 3.90 -14.42 -13.58
CA THR A 133 3.17 -14.01 -12.37
C THR A 133 4.09 -13.98 -11.15
N GLU A 134 5.01 -14.94 -11.04
CA GLU A 134 6.03 -15.04 -9.99
C GLU A 134 7.06 -13.91 -9.99
N VAL A 135 7.45 -13.37 -11.15
CA VAL A 135 8.35 -12.19 -11.23
C VAL A 135 7.62 -10.94 -10.75
N SER A 136 6.35 -10.77 -11.14
CA SER A 136 5.55 -9.61 -10.71
C SER A 136 5.44 -9.57 -9.19
N TRP A 137 5.15 -10.72 -8.59
CA TRP A 137 5.10 -10.83 -7.14
C TRP A 137 6.46 -10.65 -6.46
N ALA A 138 7.57 -10.99 -7.12
CA ALA A 138 8.88 -10.71 -6.55
C ALA A 138 9.15 -9.19 -6.46
N TYR A 139 8.69 -8.39 -7.43
CA TYR A 139 8.75 -6.93 -7.31
C TYR A 139 7.85 -6.43 -6.17
N GLU A 140 6.67 -7.03 -5.98
CA GLU A 140 5.73 -6.68 -4.90
C GLU A 140 6.39 -6.92 -3.55
N THR A 141 6.94 -8.12 -3.36
CA THR A 141 7.62 -8.48 -2.13
C THR A 141 8.83 -7.60 -1.85
N THR A 142 9.57 -7.20 -2.88
CA THR A 142 10.67 -6.25 -2.69
C THR A 142 10.16 -4.89 -2.24
N LEU A 143 9.10 -4.36 -2.86
CA LEU A 143 8.47 -3.11 -2.43
C LEU A 143 7.99 -3.19 -0.97
N ASP A 144 7.21 -4.22 -0.64
CA ASP A 144 6.61 -4.39 0.68
C ASP A 144 7.67 -4.49 1.79
N VAL A 145 8.69 -5.32 1.57
CA VAL A 145 9.76 -5.51 2.55
C VAL A 145 10.62 -4.26 2.70
N ASP A 146 11.09 -3.67 1.59
CA ASP A 146 11.98 -2.51 1.63
C ASP A 146 11.30 -1.32 2.32
N TRP A 147 10.03 -1.06 2.00
CA TRP A 147 9.34 0.13 2.48
C TRP A 147 8.69 -0.03 3.85
N ALA A 148 8.31 -1.25 4.27
CA ALA A 148 8.00 -1.51 5.68
C ALA A 148 9.26 -1.30 6.55
N HIS A 149 10.41 -1.83 6.10
CA HIS A 149 11.69 -1.67 6.80
C HIS A 149 12.17 -0.22 6.85
N ALA A 150 12.04 0.51 5.74
CA ALA A 150 12.43 1.91 5.66
C ALA A 150 11.69 2.78 6.69
N MET A 151 10.42 2.50 6.95
CA MET A 151 9.61 3.26 7.91
C MET A 151 9.77 2.80 9.36
N ALA A 152 10.23 1.57 9.58
CA ALA A 152 10.45 1.01 10.92
C ALA A 152 11.76 0.20 10.98
N PRO A 153 12.94 0.84 10.85
CA PRO A 153 14.22 0.13 10.70
C PRO A 153 14.65 -0.67 11.94
N GLY A 154 13.98 -0.46 13.08
CA GLY A 154 14.15 -1.23 14.31
C GLY A 154 13.21 -2.43 14.43
N ALA A 155 12.22 -2.60 13.56
CA ALA A 155 11.25 -3.70 13.62
C ALA A 155 11.81 -4.98 12.98
N GLY A 156 11.42 -6.14 13.54
CA GLY A 156 11.60 -7.41 12.84
C GLY A 156 10.65 -7.52 11.64
N ILE A 157 11.02 -8.32 10.65
CA ILE A 157 10.18 -8.62 9.48
C ILE A 157 9.96 -10.13 9.40
N ASP A 158 8.69 -10.53 9.37
CA ASP A 158 8.27 -11.90 9.13
C ASP A 158 7.48 -11.93 7.81
N LEU A 159 8.16 -12.33 6.72
CA LEU A 159 7.56 -12.47 5.40
C LEU A 159 6.90 -13.85 5.28
N VAL A 160 5.58 -13.90 5.08
CA VAL A 160 4.81 -15.14 4.98
C VAL A 160 4.28 -15.27 3.56
N VAL A 161 4.73 -16.30 2.83
CA VAL A 161 4.43 -16.42 1.39
C VAL A 161 3.61 -17.65 1.06
N THR A 162 2.78 -17.54 0.02
CA THR A 162 1.98 -18.64 -0.54
C THR A 162 2.57 -19.15 -1.86
N PRO A 163 2.39 -20.43 -2.23
CA PRO A 163 2.91 -20.97 -3.49
C PRO A 163 1.99 -20.71 -4.71
N ASN A 164 0.96 -19.88 -4.54
CA ASN A 164 -0.02 -19.57 -5.58
C ASN A 164 -0.29 -18.07 -5.60
N SER A 165 -0.62 -17.56 -6.79
CA SER A 165 -0.99 -16.17 -6.97
C SER A 165 -2.33 -15.87 -6.31
N GLU A 166 -2.37 -14.76 -5.58
CA GLU A 166 -3.56 -13.93 -5.49
C GLU A 166 -3.69 -13.12 -6.78
N THR A 167 -4.90 -13.03 -7.31
CA THR A 167 -5.26 -12.30 -8.54
C THR A 167 -6.76 -12.14 -8.53
N GLN A 168 -7.26 -11.15 -9.26
CA GLN A 168 -8.70 -10.95 -9.51
C GLN A 168 -9.52 -12.25 -9.54
N GLY A 169 -10.32 -12.43 -8.50
CA GLY A 169 -11.07 -13.63 -8.20
C GLY A 169 -10.84 -14.11 -6.77
N VAL A 170 -11.48 -15.22 -6.43
CA VAL A 170 -11.50 -15.73 -5.05
C VAL A 170 -10.48 -16.85 -4.80
N GLN A 171 -9.69 -17.22 -5.82
CA GLN A 171 -8.92 -18.47 -5.80
C GLN A 171 -7.65 -18.38 -4.96
N GLY A 172 -7.04 -17.19 -4.87
CA GLY A 172 -5.87 -16.96 -4.03
C GLY A 172 -6.18 -16.73 -2.56
N ILE A 173 -7.40 -16.24 -2.26
CA ILE A 173 -7.81 -15.82 -0.92
C ILE A 173 -7.68 -16.94 0.13
N PRO A 174 -8.09 -18.20 -0.12
CA PRO A 174 -7.93 -19.26 0.87
C PRO A 174 -6.48 -19.46 1.31
N SER A 175 -5.52 -19.46 0.38
CA SER A 175 -4.10 -19.61 0.72
C SER A 175 -3.58 -18.42 1.52
N MET A 176 -4.01 -17.20 1.15
CA MET A 176 -3.65 -16.00 1.91
C MET A 176 -4.22 -16.02 3.33
N GLN A 177 -5.50 -16.36 3.49
CA GLN A 177 -6.09 -16.47 4.82
C GLN A 177 -5.49 -17.63 5.64
N ASN A 178 -5.05 -18.72 5.01
CA ASN A 178 -4.31 -19.77 5.69
C ASN A 178 -2.93 -19.28 6.17
N ALA A 179 -2.22 -18.51 5.34
CA ALA A 179 -0.96 -17.88 5.72
C ALA A 179 -1.13 -16.87 6.88
N GLN A 180 -2.18 -16.04 6.82
CA GLN A 180 -2.55 -15.12 7.89
C GLN A 180 -2.98 -15.87 9.17
N ALA A 181 -3.72 -16.98 9.06
CA ALA A 181 -4.06 -17.83 10.19
C ALA A 181 -2.83 -18.52 10.80
N PHE A 182 -1.85 -18.91 9.99
CA PHE A 182 -0.55 -19.36 10.47
C PHE A 182 0.15 -18.27 11.29
N ALA A 183 0.20 -17.04 10.77
CA ALA A 183 0.81 -15.91 11.48
C ALA A 183 0.13 -15.62 12.82
N LEU A 184 -1.20 -15.63 12.85
CA LEU A 184 -2.00 -15.42 14.06
C LEU A 184 -1.78 -16.53 15.09
N SER A 185 -1.81 -17.80 14.67
CA SER A 185 -1.64 -18.95 15.56
C SER A 185 -0.21 -19.13 16.09
N HIS A 186 0.79 -18.64 15.38
CA HIS A 186 2.20 -18.67 15.79
C HIS A 186 2.65 -17.36 16.45
N HIS A 187 1.75 -16.39 16.63
CA HIS A 187 2.03 -15.09 17.22
C HIS A 187 3.21 -14.36 16.57
N LEU A 188 3.26 -14.35 15.23
CA LEU A 188 4.37 -13.72 14.49
C LEU A 188 4.40 -12.19 14.66
N GLY A 189 3.23 -11.58 14.82
CA GLY A 189 3.06 -10.14 15.02
C GLY A 189 1.62 -9.72 14.82
N THR A 190 1.27 -8.51 15.27
CA THR A 190 -0.06 -7.92 15.15
C THR A 190 -0.11 -6.77 14.14
N ILE A 191 0.98 -6.51 13.42
CA ILE A 191 1.09 -5.44 12.43
C ILE A 191 1.26 -6.12 11.07
N TRP A 192 0.21 -6.12 10.26
CA TRP A 192 0.17 -6.87 9.00
C TRP A 192 0.14 -5.91 7.81
N SER A 193 0.94 -6.20 6.79
CA SER A 193 0.91 -5.51 5.49
C SER A 193 0.43 -6.48 4.42
N ASP A 194 -0.57 -6.06 3.64
CA ASP A 194 -1.20 -6.86 2.61
C ASP A 194 -1.45 -6.03 1.34
N SER A 195 -0.69 -6.32 0.28
CA SER A 195 -0.77 -5.60 -1.00
C SER A 195 -1.47 -6.44 -2.09
N TRP A 196 -2.61 -7.02 -1.74
CA TRP A 196 -3.38 -7.92 -2.61
C TRP A 196 -4.89 -7.73 -2.43
N ALA A 197 -5.65 -7.89 -3.51
CA ALA A 197 -7.08 -7.64 -3.47
C ALA A 197 -7.82 -8.19 -4.69
N THR A 198 -9.13 -8.37 -4.52
CA THR A 198 -10.07 -8.58 -5.61
C THR A 198 -11.28 -7.67 -5.48
N THR A 199 -11.88 -7.27 -6.59
CA THR A 199 -13.12 -6.49 -6.60
C THR A 199 -14.24 -7.21 -5.85
N GLU A 200 -15.05 -6.51 -5.05
CA GLU A 200 -16.19 -7.13 -4.34
C GLU A 200 -17.15 -7.89 -5.28
N GLN A 201 -17.32 -7.38 -6.50
CA GLN A 201 -18.18 -7.98 -7.52
C GLN A 201 -17.58 -9.25 -8.16
N ALA A 202 -16.37 -9.66 -7.78
CA ALA A 202 -15.79 -10.96 -8.15
C ALA A 202 -16.42 -12.12 -7.37
N PHE A 203 -17.03 -11.83 -6.21
CA PHE A 203 -17.72 -12.82 -5.39
C PHE A 203 -19.11 -13.14 -5.95
N SER A 204 -19.50 -14.41 -5.87
CA SER A 204 -20.81 -14.86 -6.36
C SER A 204 -21.97 -14.34 -5.51
N THR A 205 -21.74 -14.06 -4.22
CA THR A 205 -22.75 -13.55 -3.29
C THR A 205 -22.13 -12.65 -2.22
N LYS A 206 -22.93 -11.74 -1.63
CA LYS A 206 -22.50 -10.98 -0.45
C LYS A 206 -22.18 -11.90 0.75
N ALA A 207 -22.90 -13.01 0.88
CA ALA A 207 -22.69 -13.97 1.96
C ALA A 207 -21.30 -14.63 1.92
N SER A 208 -20.73 -14.88 0.73
CA SER A 208 -19.41 -15.52 0.63
C SER A 208 -18.28 -14.61 1.12
N ILE A 209 -18.33 -13.33 0.80
CA ILE A 209 -17.36 -12.34 1.27
C ILE A 209 -17.55 -12.05 2.77
N GLN A 210 -18.79 -11.96 3.26
CA GLN A 210 -19.08 -11.83 4.70
C GLN A 210 -18.58 -13.04 5.51
N GLN A 211 -18.65 -14.25 4.95
CA GLN A 211 -18.11 -15.44 5.61
C GLN A 211 -16.58 -15.40 5.72
N LEU A 212 -15.88 -14.96 4.68
CA LEU A 212 -14.42 -14.77 4.70
C LEU A 212 -14.02 -13.68 5.70
N ASP A 213 -14.84 -12.65 5.83
CA ASP A 213 -14.61 -11.52 6.75
C ASP A 213 -14.62 -11.90 8.23
N THR A 214 -15.25 -13.02 8.59
CA THR A 214 -15.21 -13.52 9.98
C THR A 214 -13.78 -13.79 10.47
N PHE A 215 -12.85 -14.08 9.57
CA PHE A 215 -11.43 -14.19 9.89
C PHE A 215 -10.84 -12.84 10.32
N TYR A 216 -11.07 -11.77 9.54
CA TYR A 216 -10.56 -10.44 9.89
C TYR A 216 -11.20 -9.88 11.15
N ALA A 217 -12.49 -10.15 11.39
CA ALA A 217 -13.13 -9.84 12.67
C ALA A 217 -12.41 -10.53 13.85
N SER A 218 -12.02 -11.80 13.68
CA SER A 218 -11.24 -12.52 14.69
C SER A 218 -9.83 -11.94 14.84
N ALA A 219 -9.14 -11.58 13.75
CA ALA A 219 -7.81 -10.98 13.80
C ALA A 219 -7.82 -9.63 14.53
N ALA A 220 -8.76 -8.74 14.17
CA ALA A 220 -8.96 -7.45 14.83
C ALA A 220 -9.24 -7.62 16.33
N ALA A 221 -10.07 -8.60 16.72
CA ALA A 221 -10.33 -8.93 18.12
C ALA A 221 -9.08 -9.45 18.88
N HIS A 222 -8.07 -9.96 18.18
CA HIS A 222 -6.76 -10.31 18.74
C HIS A 222 -5.76 -9.15 18.68
N GLY A 223 -6.23 -7.93 18.35
CA GLY A 223 -5.41 -6.73 18.29
C GLY A 223 -4.58 -6.58 17.02
N VAL A 224 -4.90 -7.32 15.96
CA VAL A 224 -4.21 -7.20 14.68
C VAL A 224 -4.68 -5.94 13.94
N SER A 225 -3.74 -5.10 13.54
CA SER A 225 -3.90 -4.06 12.53
C SER A 225 -3.42 -4.61 11.18
N ALA A 226 -4.36 -4.97 10.30
CA ALA A 226 -4.06 -5.41 8.95
C ALA A 226 -4.27 -4.26 7.95
N PHE A 227 -3.18 -3.80 7.35
CA PHE A 227 -3.15 -2.70 6.39
C PHE A 227 -3.26 -3.25 4.97
N PHE A 228 -4.39 -2.99 4.31
CA PHE A 228 -4.69 -3.46 2.97
C PHE A 228 -4.67 -2.32 1.95
N ALA A 229 -3.88 -2.48 0.89
CA ALA A 229 -3.90 -1.59 -0.26
C ALA A 229 -5.31 -1.52 -0.89
N THR A 230 -5.80 -0.32 -1.23
CA THR A 230 -7.14 -0.17 -1.83
C THR A 230 -7.19 -0.43 -3.33
N GLY A 231 -6.04 -0.48 -4.00
CA GLY A 231 -5.88 -0.74 -5.43
C GLY A 231 -5.51 0.51 -6.22
N ASP A 232 -5.08 0.29 -7.46
CA ASP A 232 -4.32 1.27 -8.25
C ASP A 232 -5.07 1.78 -9.49
N SER A 233 -6.35 1.43 -9.59
CA SER A 233 -7.23 1.77 -10.72
C SER A 233 -8.35 2.72 -10.31
N GLY A 234 -8.16 3.50 -9.24
CA GLY A 234 -9.19 4.35 -8.66
C GLY A 234 -10.46 3.56 -8.38
N VAL A 235 -11.60 4.06 -8.85
CA VAL A 235 -12.90 3.37 -8.76
C VAL A 235 -13.15 2.33 -9.87
N ALA A 236 -12.22 2.16 -10.81
CA ALA A 236 -12.40 1.52 -12.10
C ALA A 236 -11.92 0.05 -12.12
N ASN A 237 -12.47 -0.77 -11.23
CA ASN A 237 -12.11 -2.18 -11.13
C ASN A 237 -12.78 -3.05 -12.21
N THR A 238 -12.31 -4.29 -12.36
CA THR A 238 -12.74 -5.20 -13.44
C THR A 238 -13.31 -6.51 -12.95
N ASP A 239 -14.16 -7.15 -13.74
CA ASP A 239 -14.60 -8.51 -13.46
C ASP A 239 -13.51 -9.57 -13.68
N LEU A 240 -13.84 -10.84 -13.47
CA LEU A 240 -12.95 -12.00 -13.63
C LEU A 240 -12.39 -12.16 -15.07
N GLN A 241 -12.99 -11.50 -16.06
CA GLN A 241 -12.53 -11.52 -17.45
C GLN A 241 -11.67 -10.28 -17.79
N GLY A 242 -11.48 -9.36 -16.84
CA GLY A 242 -10.79 -8.09 -17.05
C GLY A 242 -11.65 -7.04 -17.75
N ARG A 243 -12.99 -7.18 -17.70
CA ARG A 243 -13.93 -6.18 -18.23
C ARG A 243 -14.23 -5.15 -17.14
N LEU A 244 -14.10 -3.87 -17.50
CA LEU A 244 -14.36 -2.75 -16.60
C LEU A 244 -15.83 -2.73 -16.15
N PHE A 245 -16.08 -2.54 -14.85
CA PHE A 245 -17.41 -2.24 -14.36
C PHE A 245 -17.82 -0.81 -14.78
N PRO A 246 -19.07 -0.59 -15.26
CA PRO A 246 -19.50 0.73 -15.73
C PRO A 246 -19.88 1.69 -14.59
N TYR A 247 -19.46 1.41 -13.36
CA TYR A 247 -19.77 2.15 -12.14
C TYR A 247 -18.62 2.00 -11.13
N ALA A 248 -18.56 2.90 -10.15
CA ALA A 248 -17.55 2.87 -9.09
C ALA A 248 -17.64 1.59 -8.26
N THR A 249 -16.49 1.03 -7.93
CA THR A 249 -16.35 -0.24 -7.19
C THR A 249 -15.18 -0.14 -6.21
N VAL A 250 -15.22 -0.96 -5.16
CA VAL A 250 -14.13 -1.12 -4.19
C VAL A 250 -13.62 -2.55 -4.19
N THR A 251 -12.48 -2.77 -3.54
CA THR A 251 -11.80 -4.07 -3.47
C THR A 251 -11.92 -4.68 -2.07
N TYR A 252 -11.81 -6.00 -1.98
CA TYR A 252 -11.71 -6.78 -0.76
C TYR A 252 -10.34 -7.49 -0.76
N PRO A 253 -9.62 -7.58 0.37
CA PRO A 253 -10.08 -7.31 1.74
C PRO A 253 -10.19 -5.87 2.20
N SER A 254 -9.65 -4.88 1.50
CA SER A 254 -9.64 -3.48 1.98
C SER A 254 -11.04 -2.93 2.32
N SER A 255 -12.12 -3.39 1.68
CA SER A 255 -13.49 -3.01 2.04
C SER A 255 -14.05 -3.64 3.33
N SER A 256 -13.32 -4.57 3.96
CA SER A 256 -13.67 -5.10 5.28
C SER A 256 -13.66 -3.98 6.33
N PRO A 257 -14.63 -3.98 7.27
CA PRO A 257 -14.59 -3.08 8.43
C PRO A 257 -13.61 -3.54 9.52
N ASN A 258 -12.99 -4.71 9.37
CA ASN A 258 -12.09 -5.31 10.35
C ASN A 258 -10.61 -5.24 9.93
N VAL A 259 -10.30 -4.40 8.94
CA VAL A 259 -8.96 -4.10 8.45
C VAL A 259 -8.83 -2.59 8.26
N ILE A 260 -7.61 -2.11 8.04
CA ILE A 260 -7.33 -0.72 7.71
C ILE A 260 -7.09 -0.63 6.20
N ALA A 261 -7.97 0.05 5.49
CA ALA A 261 -7.84 0.33 4.07
C ALA A 261 -6.86 1.49 3.85
N VAL A 262 -5.83 1.26 3.05
CA VAL A 262 -4.77 2.23 2.77
C VAL A 262 -4.82 2.69 1.32
N GLY A 263 -5.20 3.95 1.12
CA GLY A 263 -5.27 4.62 -0.16
C GLY A 263 -3.98 5.32 -0.56
N GLY A 264 -4.06 6.06 -1.67
CA GLY A 264 -2.90 6.64 -2.33
C GLY A 264 -2.96 8.15 -2.48
N THR A 265 -1.86 8.82 -2.14
CA THR A 265 -1.62 10.24 -2.39
C THR A 265 -0.44 10.44 -3.34
N GLN A 266 -0.29 11.68 -3.81
CA GLN A 266 0.87 12.11 -4.58
C GLN A 266 1.37 13.45 -4.08
N VAL A 267 2.69 13.64 -4.07
CA VAL A 267 3.28 14.97 -3.93
C VAL A 267 2.94 15.77 -5.19
N THR A 268 2.26 16.91 -5.02
CA THR A 268 1.66 17.65 -6.16
C THR A 268 2.70 18.13 -7.18
N THR A 269 3.92 18.42 -6.75
CA THR A 269 5.04 18.79 -7.62
C THR A 269 6.23 17.92 -7.29
N PRO A 270 6.64 17.00 -8.19
CA PRO A 270 7.80 16.14 -7.98
C PRO A 270 9.06 16.96 -7.66
N THR A 271 9.77 16.57 -6.61
CA THR A 271 11.00 17.22 -6.15
C THR A 271 12.16 16.23 -6.15
N ALA A 272 13.39 16.75 -6.21
CA ALA A 272 14.59 15.91 -6.20
C ALA A 272 14.88 15.29 -4.81
N SER A 273 14.31 15.88 -3.76
CA SER A 273 14.43 15.45 -2.36
C SER A 273 13.37 16.14 -1.51
N ILE A 274 13.03 15.56 -0.36
CA ILE A 274 12.09 16.10 0.62
C ILE A 274 12.81 16.25 1.97
N SER A 275 12.82 17.47 2.50
CA SER A 275 13.37 17.78 3.83
C SER A 275 12.29 18.08 4.88
N SER A 276 11.05 18.26 4.44
CA SER A 276 9.85 18.45 5.26
C SER A 276 8.62 18.24 4.40
N TYR A 277 7.46 18.01 5.03
CA TYR A 277 6.16 17.88 4.36
C TYR A 277 6.00 18.81 3.15
N GLN A 278 5.71 18.21 2.00
CA GLN A 278 5.27 18.87 0.78
C GLN A 278 3.75 18.67 0.60
N PRO A 279 3.02 19.62 0.00
CA PRO A 279 1.60 19.45 -0.28
C PRO A 279 1.31 18.21 -1.13
N GLU A 280 0.26 17.50 -0.73
CA GLU A 280 -0.22 16.29 -1.39
C GLU A 280 -1.61 16.50 -2.02
N SER A 281 -1.91 15.73 -3.05
CA SER A 281 -3.24 15.58 -3.64
C SER A 281 -3.60 14.10 -3.72
N VAL A 282 -4.87 13.78 -4.04
CA VAL A 282 -5.27 12.41 -4.39
C VAL A 282 -4.33 11.88 -5.47
N TRP A 283 -3.85 10.64 -5.33
CA TRP A 283 -3.13 10.01 -6.43
C TRP A 283 -4.07 9.78 -7.60
N ASN A 284 -3.83 10.51 -8.69
CA ASN A 284 -4.42 10.30 -10.00
C ASN A 284 -3.55 11.00 -11.05
N ASP A 285 -2.53 10.29 -11.53
CA ASP A 285 -1.45 10.88 -12.33
C ASP A 285 -1.42 10.41 -13.79
N GLY A 286 -2.47 9.70 -14.21
CA GLY A 286 -2.60 9.14 -15.56
C GLY A 286 -1.87 7.80 -15.76
N TYR A 287 -1.07 7.37 -14.79
CA TYR A 287 -0.50 6.02 -14.73
C TYR A 287 -1.37 5.10 -13.89
N GLY A 288 -1.88 5.61 -12.77
CA GLY A 288 -2.86 4.95 -11.91
C GLY A 288 -3.67 5.97 -11.11
N ALA A 289 -4.51 5.46 -10.22
CA ALA A 289 -5.21 6.27 -9.23
C ALA A 289 -5.47 5.46 -7.95
N GLY A 290 -5.44 6.12 -6.79
CA GLY A 290 -5.68 5.47 -5.51
C GLY A 290 -7.12 4.96 -5.38
N GLY A 291 -7.30 3.71 -4.96
CA GLY A 291 -8.61 3.10 -4.74
C GLY A 291 -9.36 3.75 -3.58
N GLY A 292 -10.69 3.74 -3.67
CA GLY A 292 -11.57 4.28 -2.64
C GLY A 292 -13.03 4.30 -3.10
N GLY A 293 -13.95 4.54 -2.18
CA GLY A 293 -15.39 4.49 -2.42
C GLY A 293 -16.13 3.80 -1.29
N TYR A 294 -17.34 3.34 -1.57
CA TYR A 294 -18.20 2.70 -0.56
C TYR A 294 -18.42 1.23 -0.90
N SER A 295 -18.33 0.37 0.12
CA SER A 295 -18.64 -1.05 -0.01
C SER A 295 -20.07 -1.26 -0.49
N THR A 296 -20.29 -2.30 -1.28
CA THR A 296 -21.62 -2.79 -1.61
C THR A 296 -22.06 -3.95 -0.71
N VAL A 297 -21.19 -4.37 0.20
CA VAL A 297 -21.31 -5.59 1.02
C VAL A 297 -21.41 -5.27 2.50
N PHE A 298 -20.50 -4.43 3.01
CA PHE A 298 -20.34 -4.12 4.43
C PHE A 298 -21.00 -2.78 4.75
N THR A 299 -21.85 -2.79 5.79
CA THR A 299 -22.44 -1.57 6.33
C THR A 299 -21.37 -0.70 7.00
N GLU A 300 -21.67 0.59 7.15
CA GLU A 300 -20.82 1.52 7.89
C GLU A 300 -20.47 0.97 9.29
N PRO A 301 -19.18 0.86 9.64
CA PRO A 301 -18.77 0.39 10.96
C PRO A 301 -18.99 1.45 12.03
N ALA A 302 -18.99 1.01 13.30
CA ALA A 302 -19.39 1.85 14.43
C ALA A 302 -18.45 3.04 14.67
N ASP A 303 -17.17 2.90 14.36
CA ASP A 303 -16.15 3.95 14.46
C ASP A 303 -16.33 5.03 13.38
N GLN A 304 -16.58 4.65 12.12
CA GLN A 304 -16.94 5.60 11.05
C GLN A 304 -18.23 6.36 11.38
N SER A 305 -19.24 5.63 11.87
CA SER A 305 -20.55 6.21 12.24
C SER A 305 -20.44 7.15 13.46
N ALA A 306 -19.68 6.76 14.48
CA ALA A 306 -19.43 7.58 15.66
C ALA A 306 -18.68 8.87 15.31
N ALA A 307 -17.71 8.75 14.40
CA ALA A 307 -16.93 9.89 13.93
C ALA A 307 -17.68 10.78 12.92
N GLY A 308 -18.88 10.37 12.48
CA GLY A 308 -19.74 11.15 11.63
C GLY A 308 -19.11 11.45 10.27
N ILE A 309 -18.44 10.46 9.66
CA ILE A 309 -17.91 10.63 8.31
C ILE A 309 -19.05 10.98 7.35
N SER A 310 -18.74 11.75 6.30
CA SER A 310 -19.75 12.14 5.32
C SER A 310 -20.06 10.99 4.36
N ASP A 311 -20.81 9.99 4.83
CA ASP A 311 -21.24 8.82 4.05
C ASP A 311 -22.71 8.95 3.59
N PRO A 312 -22.97 9.20 2.29
CA PRO A 312 -24.33 9.24 1.76
C PRO A 312 -24.96 7.85 1.56
N SER A 313 -24.22 6.75 1.76
CA SER A 313 -24.59 5.38 1.41
C SER A 313 -24.94 4.47 2.60
N GLY A 314 -24.46 4.76 3.82
CA GLY A 314 -24.60 3.91 5.00
C GLY A 314 -23.75 2.63 4.93
N MET A 315 -22.68 2.65 4.14
CA MET A 315 -21.81 1.53 3.83
C MET A 315 -20.37 1.85 4.20
N ARG A 316 -19.55 0.82 4.47
CA ARG A 316 -18.13 0.98 4.81
C ARG A 316 -17.44 1.84 3.75
N GLY A 317 -17.01 3.05 4.14
CA GLY A 317 -16.28 3.98 3.28
C GLY A 317 -14.80 3.62 3.27
N THR A 318 -14.14 3.66 2.11
CA THR A 318 -12.71 3.36 1.88
C THR A 318 -12.04 4.52 1.15
N PRO A 319 -10.74 4.78 1.34
CA PRO A 319 -9.86 4.17 2.34
C PRO A 319 -10.13 4.72 3.77
N ASP A 320 -9.47 4.15 4.78
CA ASP A 320 -9.43 4.72 6.14
C ASP A 320 -8.35 5.79 6.23
N VAL A 321 -7.18 5.52 5.64
CA VAL A 321 -6.01 6.40 5.63
C VAL A 321 -5.31 6.31 4.27
N SER A 322 -4.38 7.21 3.95
CA SER A 322 -3.58 7.12 2.73
C SER A 322 -2.10 7.45 2.98
N MET A 323 -1.23 7.07 2.06
CA MET A 323 0.18 7.50 1.98
C MET A 323 0.60 7.56 0.50
N ASN A 324 1.84 7.98 0.23
CA ASN A 324 2.39 8.11 -1.11
C ASN A 324 2.21 6.80 -1.89
N ALA A 325 1.75 6.95 -3.14
CA ALA A 325 1.46 5.81 -4.01
C ALA A 325 1.64 6.13 -5.50
N ALA A 326 1.93 7.39 -5.86
CA ALA A 326 1.91 7.83 -7.25
C ALA A 326 3.22 7.59 -7.99
N VAL A 327 3.12 7.37 -9.29
CA VAL A 327 4.27 7.17 -10.19
C VAL A 327 5.06 8.45 -10.36
N LEU A 328 4.39 9.61 -10.38
CA LEU A 328 5.08 10.90 -10.41
C LEU A 328 5.88 11.19 -9.13
N SER A 329 5.52 10.54 -8.02
CA SER A 329 6.23 10.58 -6.73
C SER A 329 6.74 9.19 -6.30
N ALA A 330 7.15 8.38 -7.27
CA ALA A 330 7.55 6.99 -7.04
C ALA A 330 8.69 6.88 -6.03
N VAL A 331 8.77 5.71 -5.40
CA VAL A 331 9.87 5.32 -4.53
C VAL A 331 10.87 4.41 -5.23
N LEU A 332 12.08 4.30 -4.69
CA LEU A 332 13.09 3.37 -5.21
C LEU A 332 13.02 2.01 -4.52
N VAL A 333 13.29 0.96 -5.30
CA VAL A 333 13.64 -0.38 -4.83
C VAL A 333 14.86 -0.89 -5.58
N TYR A 334 15.54 -1.88 -4.99
CA TYR A 334 16.60 -2.64 -5.65
C TYR A 334 16.14 -4.08 -5.86
N GLU A 335 16.35 -4.63 -7.05
CA GLU A 335 16.07 -6.04 -7.32
C GLU A 335 17.27 -6.76 -7.94
N SER A 336 17.33 -8.08 -7.80
CA SER A 336 18.32 -8.92 -8.47
C SER A 336 17.76 -10.25 -9.01
N PHE A 337 16.45 -10.35 -9.18
CA PHE A 337 15.76 -11.57 -9.59
C PHE A 337 15.28 -11.55 -11.04
N ASP A 338 15.13 -10.39 -11.68
CA ASP A 338 14.58 -10.30 -13.04
C ASP A 338 15.60 -10.82 -14.07
N PRO A 339 15.31 -11.95 -14.76
CA PRO A 339 16.27 -12.57 -15.67
C PRO A 339 16.47 -11.79 -16.97
N VAL A 340 15.57 -10.86 -17.30
CA VAL A 340 15.62 -10.11 -18.56
C VAL A 340 16.39 -8.82 -18.39
N TYR A 341 16.12 -8.10 -17.32
CA TYR A 341 16.78 -6.83 -17.08
C TYR A 341 18.06 -6.94 -16.27
N GLY A 342 18.15 -7.98 -15.42
CA GLY A 342 19.25 -8.18 -14.48
C GLY A 342 19.26 -7.13 -13.38
N ALA A 343 19.98 -7.40 -12.29
CA ALA A 343 19.88 -6.61 -11.07
C ALA A 343 20.05 -5.09 -11.23
N GLY A 344 19.20 -4.31 -10.57
CA GLY A 344 19.29 -2.86 -10.58
C GLY A 344 18.28 -2.12 -9.73
N TRP A 345 18.40 -0.79 -9.77
CA TRP A 345 17.48 0.14 -9.13
C TRP A 345 16.37 0.56 -10.10
N LEU A 346 15.14 0.58 -9.59
CA LEU A 346 13.97 1.06 -10.34
C LEU A 346 13.01 1.87 -9.47
N PRO A 347 12.28 2.84 -10.06
CA PRO A 347 11.15 3.48 -9.43
C PRO A 347 9.93 2.56 -9.48
N ILE A 348 9.22 2.49 -8.36
CA ILE A 348 8.03 1.69 -8.14
C ILE A 348 6.99 2.52 -7.39
N ALA A 349 5.71 2.22 -7.58
CA ALA A 349 4.60 2.96 -7.00
C ALA A 349 3.34 2.08 -6.95
N GLY A 350 2.34 2.52 -6.19
CA GLY A 350 1.03 1.88 -6.03
C GLY A 350 0.50 2.06 -4.60
N THR A 351 -0.77 1.77 -4.35
CA THR A 351 -1.27 1.62 -2.98
C THR A 351 -0.61 0.45 -2.25
N SER A 352 -0.01 -0.48 -3.00
CA SER A 352 0.98 -1.45 -2.53
C SER A 352 2.19 -0.83 -1.85
N GLU A 353 2.60 0.40 -2.19
CA GLU A 353 3.61 1.15 -1.44
C GLU A 353 3.00 1.69 -0.13
N ALA A 354 1.79 2.22 -0.19
CA ALA A 354 1.16 2.89 0.93
C ALA A 354 0.86 1.93 2.12
N ALA A 355 0.45 0.69 1.85
CA ALA A 355 0.17 -0.31 2.88
C ALA A 355 1.39 -0.63 3.80
N PRO A 356 2.58 -1.01 3.28
CA PRO A 356 3.77 -1.25 4.09
C PRO A 356 4.31 0.04 4.73
N LEU A 357 4.14 1.20 4.10
CA LEU A 357 4.45 2.49 4.74
C LEU A 357 3.61 2.70 6.02
N TRP A 358 2.31 2.38 5.98
CA TRP A 358 1.44 2.45 7.15
C TRP A 358 1.73 1.35 8.18
N ALA A 359 2.09 0.14 7.75
CA ALA A 359 2.53 -0.91 8.66
C ALA A 359 3.80 -0.49 9.44
N GLY A 360 4.77 0.13 8.77
CA GLY A 360 5.94 0.73 9.43
C GLY A 360 5.58 1.89 10.35
N THR A 361 4.62 2.73 9.94
CA THR A 361 4.06 3.80 10.80
C THR A 361 3.50 3.20 12.09
N ASP A 362 2.67 2.17 12.00
CA ASP A 362 2.07 1.49 13.15
C ASP A 362 3.13 0.83 14.06
N ALA A 363 4.20 0.26 13.50
CA ALA A 363 5.29 -0.29 14.29
C ALA A 363 6.01 0.79 15.12
N VAL A 364 6.26 1.96 14.53
CA VAL A 364 6.83 3.09 15.27
C VAL A 364 5.86 3.59 16.35
N MET A 365 4.57 3.70 16.06
CA MET A 365 3.57 4.13 17.04
C MET A 365 3.41 3.12 18.19
N ASN A 366 3.41 1.81 17.90
CA ASN A 366 3.36 0.75 18.92
C ASN A 366 4.57 0.77 19.85
N GLN A 367 5.75 1.15 19.34
CA GLN A 367 6.91 1.36 20.21
C GLN A 367 6.72 2.60 21.10
N ALA A 368 6.26 3.71 20.54
CA ALA A 368 6.14 4.98 21.25
C ALA A 368 5.07 4.95 22.36
N ASP A 369 3.91 4.34 22.08
CA ASP A 369 2.73 4.39 22.95
C ASP A 369 2.39 3.04 23.62
N GLY A 370 3.10 1.97 23.25
CA GLY A 370 2.76 0.60 23.63
C GLY A 370 1.73 -0.04 22.68
N SER A 371 1.27 -1.25 23.02
CA SER A 371 0.35 -2.03 22.17
C SER A 371 -0.91 -1.23 21.83
N LEU A 372 -1.08 -0.88 20.54
CA LEU A 372 -2.22 -0.10 20.09
C LEU A 372 -3.49 -0.93 19.90
N GLY A 373 -3.33 -2.26 19.73
CA GLY A 373 -4.41 -3.14 19.29
C GLY A 373 -4.78 -2.88 17.83
N PHE A 374 -5.99 -3.27 17.44
CA PHE A 374 -6.56 -2.88 16.15
C PHE A 374 -6.75 -1.36 16.13
N ILE A 375 -5.98 -0.64 15.30
CA ILE A 375 -5.81 0.81 15.44
C ILE A 375 -6.99 1.63 14.90
N ALA A 376 -7.82 1.09 14.01
CA ALA A 376 -8.85 1.86 13.30
C ALA A 376 -9.79 2.66 14.22
N PRO A 377 -10.37 2.11 15.32
CA PRO A 377 -11.22 2.87 16.22
C PRO A 377 -10.51 4.08 16.84
N ARG A 378 -9.20 3.97 17.10
CA ARG A 378 -8.39 5.07 17.67
C ARG A 378 -8.13 6.16 16.64
N LEU A 379 -7.94 5.82 15.36
CA LEU A 379 -7.80 6.81 14.29
C LEU A 379 -9.09 7.63 14.14
N TYR A 380 -10.25 6.97 14.23
CA TYR A 380 -11.55 7.66 14.18
C TYR A 380 -11.86 8.47 15.45
N GLN A 381 -11.43 8.04 16.64
CA GLN A 381 -11.46 8.87 17.86
C GLN A 381 -10.60 10.14 17.73
N ILE A 382 -9.46 10.08 17.03
CA ILE A 382 -8.65 11.27 16.71
C ILE A 382 -9.45 12.20 15.79
N TYR A 383 -10.13 11.65 14.78
CA TYR A 383 -10.94 12.40 13.82
C TYR A 383 -12.11 13.14 14.49
N GLU A 384 -12.76 12.52 15.49
CA GLU A 384 -13.83 13.15 16.30
C GLU A 384 -13.40 14.45 16.99
N ASN A 385 -12.10 14.65 17.19
CA ASN A 385 -11.54 15.85 17.80
C ASN A 385 -10.75 16.67 16.77
N PRO A 386 -11.31 17.79 16.25
CA PRO A 386 -10.65 18.59 15.21
C PRO A 386 -9.24 19.06 15.57
N SER A 387 -8.94 19.27 16.86
CA SER A 387 -7.61 19.68 17.31
C SER A 387 -6.61 18.54 17.37
N LEU A 388 -7.06 17.29 17.54
CA LEU A 388 -6.21 16.10 17.42
C LEU A 388 -6.03 15.75 15.94
N TYR A 389 -7.11 15.74 15.16
CA TYR A 389 -7.07 15.49 13.71
C TYR A 389 -6.07 16.41 12.98
N ALA A 390 -6.18 17.72 13.18
CA ALA A 390 -5.30 18.70 12.56
C ALA A 390 -3.81 18.58 12.97
N LYS A 391 -3.51 17.84 14.04
CA LYS A 391 -2.12 17.52 14.43
C LYS A 391 -1.66 16.19 13.84
N ALA A 392 -2.54 15.20 13.82
CA ALA A 392 -2.22 13.82 13.50
C ALA A 392 -2.20 13.54 12.00
N PHE A 393 -2.99 14.26 11.21
CA PHE A 393 -3.16 14.01 9.79
C PHE A 393 -2.94 15.25 8.95
N ASN A 394 -2.38 15.04 7.76
CA ASN A 394 -2.41 15.99 6.67
C ASN A 394 -3.66 15.70 5.83
N ASP A 395 -4.63 16.61 5.94
CA ASP A 395 -5.92 16.52 5.27
C ASP A 395 -5.77 16.78 3.76
N ILE A 396 -6.10 15.79 2.94
CA ILE A 396 -6.00 15.91 1.48
C ILE A 396 -7.32 16.45 0.96
N THR A 397 -7.26 17.59 0.27
CA THR A 397 -8.48 18.33 -0.09
C THR A 397 -8.60 18.62 -1.59
N VAL A 398 -7.67 18.07 -2.39
CA VAL A 398 -7.55 18.36 -3.82
C VAL A 398 -7.34 17.07 -4.60
N GLY A 399 -8.09 16.92 -5.69
CA GLY A 399 -8.03 15.78 -6.60
C GLY A 399 -9.25 14.86 -6.49
N ASP A 400 -9.25 13.79 -7.28
CA ASP A 400 -10.28 12.77 -7.28
C ASP A 400 -9.71 11.43 -7.78
N ASN A 401 -10.36 10.33 -7.43
CA ASN A 401 -9.96 8.98 -7.87
C ASN A 401 -10.75 8.46 -9.08
N SER A 402 -11.21 9.34 -9.97
CA SER A 402 -11.82 8.94 -11.24
C SER A 402 -10.77 8.31 -12.14
N PHE A 403 -11.08 7.15 -12.72
CA PHE A 403 -10.12 6.45 -13.56
C PHE A 403 -10.82 5.70 -14.70
N ALA A 404 -10.11 5.52 -15.81
CA ALA A 404 -10.62 4.81 -17.01
C ALA A 404 -12.03 5.23 -17.49
N GLY A 405 -12.42 6.49 -17.27
CA GLY A 405 -13.74 7.03 -17.66
C GLY A 405 -14.88 6.75 -16.67
N ILE A 406 -14.59 6.14 -15.51
CA ILE A 406 -15.53 5.98 -14.41
C ILE A 406 -15.33 7.14 -13.44
N THR A 407 -16.39 7.91 -13.18
CA THR A 407 -16.37 9.01 -12.22
C THR A 407 -16.26 8.45 -10.80
N GLY A 408 -15.23 8.90 -10.08
CA GLY A 408 -14.98 8.56 -8.69
C GLY A 408 -15.43 9.66 -7.74
N TYR A 409 -14.70 9.78 -6.63
CA TYR A 409 -14.96 10.67 -5.52
C TYR A 409 -13.88 11.73 -5.45
N SER A 410 -14.28 12.98 -5.19
CA SER A 410 -13.36 14.09 -4.99
C SER A 410 -12.94 14.18 -3.54
N ALA A 411 -11.68 14.57 -3.32
CA ALA A 411 -11.20 14.90 -1.99
C ALA A 411 -11.81 16.22 -1.47
N GLY A 412 -11.86 16.35 -0.15
CA GLY A 412 -12.44 17.51 0.52
C GLY A 412 -12.04 17.58 2.00
N PRO A 413 -12.46 18.61 2.74
CA PRO A 413 -12.08 18.73 4.15
C PRO A 413 -12.57 17.55 5.00
N GLY A 414 -11.67 16.95 5.77
CA GLY A 414 -11.95 15.81 6.64
C GLY A 414 -11.91 14.47 5.89
N TRP A 415 -12.65 13.48 6.40
CA TRP A 415 -12.68 12.18 5.74
C TRP A 415 -13.35 12.26 4.37
N ASP A 416 -12.71 11.69 3.34
CA ASP A 416 -13.28 11.50 2.01
C ASP A 416 -13.01 10.11 1.41
N ALA A 417 -13.83 9.71 0.43
CA ALA A 417 -13.74 8.40 -0.22
C ALA A 417 -12.64 8.29 -1.29
N ALA A 418 -11.69 9.23 -1.32
CA ALA A 418 -10.50 9.17 -2.16
C ALA A 418 -9.23 8.95 -1.33
N THR A 419 -9.15 9.52 -0.13
CA THR A 419 -7.95 9.52 0.70
C THR A 419 -8.19 9.24 2.20
N GLY A 420 -9.43 9.06 2.61
CA GLY A 420 -9.79 8.72 3.97
C GLY A 420 -9.48 9.87 4.92
N LEU A 421 -8.86 9.58 6.06
CA LEU A 421 -8.36 10.57 7.01
C LEU A 421 -7.14 11.36 6.50
N GLY A 422 -6.66 11.08 5.28
CA GLY A 422 -5.44 11.67 4.72
C GLY A 422 -4.16 10.93 5.13
N THR A 423 -3.03 11.64 5.11
CA THR A 423 -1.70 11.06 5.39
C THR A 423 -1.23 11.37 6.81
N PRO A 424 -0.38 10.54 7.43
CA PRO A 424 0.03 10.77 8.81
C PRO A 424 1.03 11.93 8.90
N ASN A 425 0.86 12.78 9.90
CA ASN A 425 1.96 13.50 10.52
C ASN A 425 2.43 12.66 11.70
N ALA A 426 3.43 11.79 11.51
CA ALA A 426 3.77 10.71 12.44
C ALA A 426 4.01 11.19 13.89
N ALA A 427 4.79 12.24 14.09
CA ALA A 427 5.00 12.80 15.44
C ALA A 427 3.71 13.39 16.05
N GLY A 428 2.86 13.99 15.22
CA GLY A 428 1.55 14.49 15.65
C GLY A 428 0.55 13.36 15.95
N LEU A 429 0.61 12.27 15.18
CA LEU A 429 -0.20 11.07 15.35
C LEU A 429 0.14 10.36 16.67
N ALA A 430 1.43 10.14 16.95
CA ALA A 430 1.88 9.60 18.24
C ALA A 430 1.34 10.44 19.41
N ALA A 431 1.49 11.77 19.34
CA ALA A 431 0.96 12.65 20.38
C ALA A 431 -0.57 12.54 20.52
N ALA A 432 -1.31 12.42 19.42
CA ALA A 432 -2.76 12.31 19.42
C ALA A 432 -3.26 10.96 19.94
N LEU A 433 -2.56 9.86 19.66
CA LEU A 433 -2.89 8.51 20.12
C LEU A 433 -2.87 8.41 21.65
N THR A 434 -2.07 9.20 22.36
CA THR A 434 -2.10 9.26 23.83
C THR A 434 -3.44 9.74 24.42
N HIS A 435 -4.33 10.29 23.58
CA HIS A 435 -5.66 10.77 23.96
C HIS A 435 -6.79 9.81 23.57
N THR A 436 -6.49 8.64 23.02
CA THR A 436 -7.47 7.65 22.57
C THR A 436 -7.41 6.37 23.38
N THR A 437 -8.45 5.55 23.28
CA THR A 437 -8.55 4.25 23.94
C THR A 437 -8.85 3.15 22.91
N PRO A 438 -8.22 1.97 23.02
CA PRO A 438 -8.52 0.81 22.19
C PRO A 438 -9.99 0.42 22.18
#